data_AF-A0A935Y6K6-F1
#
_entry.id   AF-A0A935Y6K6-F1
#
_cell.length_a   1.000
_cell.length_b   1.000
_cell.length_c   1.000
_cell.angle_alpha   90.00
_cell.angle_beta   90.00
_cell.angle_gamma   90.00
#
_symmetry.space_group_name_H-M   'P 1'
#
loop_
_entity.id
_entity.type
_entity.pdbx_description
1 polymer ?
#
loop_
_entity_poly.entity_id
_entity_poly.type
_entity_poly.pdbx_seq_one_letter_code
_entity_poly.pdbx_strand_id
1 'polypeptide(L)'
;MQYLLENYSQDPDIKCLVDSRELYFIPVVNPDGYFYNQLVVPGGGGLWRLNLRNNADGSVGVDLNRNYGYYWGYDENGSSSVPGAQTYRGSAPFSEPETEAVKDFCNQHHFISALSYHSYGNLLLYPFGYDTLFCEDDSLFRELSNLLTEANQYRAGPPSAILYRTNGSSNDWLYGDTSLKSKIYSWSPEVGAERTFWPAAAAIIPNCIATLEMNWRHAKFSGSLLEVEWQKLYQKSKKDSLVFEIRVTNLGLSSDSLKIIIMSDQDFVSPSSINLFIDKLSNKSFTFTLPVSSSTPYNFSFPVEMLVEASNCFQYSETLEVSLSAPVGNDNIPENEKFIVKQKGKLLELDELVSNNLVIIYNSFGQRVFMFKGKQTIDCTYFKTWCLFYNKSRIWKRKSQAFVISE
;
A
#
# COMPACT_ATOMS: atom_id res chain seq x y z
N MET A 1 1.87 -3.01 -23.40
CA MET A 1 1.98 -2.01 -24.49
C MET A 1 0.67 -1.81 -25.24
N GLN A 2 0.21 -2.77 -26.05
CA GLN A 2 -1.02 -2.63 -26.87
C GLN A 2 -2.23 -2.15 -26.06
N TYR A 3 -2.49 -2.77 -24.90
CA TYR A 3 -3.60 -2.38 -24.03
C TYR A 3 -3.56 -0.90 -23.60
N LEU A 4 -2.37 -0.36 -23.30
CA LEU A 4 -2.22 1.05 -22.94
C LEU A 4 -2.54 1.96 -24.13
N LEU A 5 -2.06 1.61 -25.33
CA LEU A 5 -2.26 2.40 -26.54
C LEU A 5 -3.73 2.43 -26.96
N GLU A 6 -4.42 1.29 -26.91
CA GLU A 6 -5.82 1.18 -27.31
C GLU A 6 -6.77 1.88 -26.33
N ASN A 7 -6.42 1.90 -25.04
CA ASN A 7 -7.31 2.43 -23.99
C ASN A 7 -6.95 3.85 -23.54
N TYR A 8 -5.84 4.44 -23.98
CA TYR A 8 -5.40 5.78 -23.56
C TYR A 8 -6.47 6.88 -23.75
N SER A 9 -7.28 6.80 -24.81
CA SER A 9 -8.33 7.80 -25.07
C SER A 9 -9.71 7.43 -24.51
N GLN A 10 -9.89 6.18 -24.06
CA GLN A 10 -11.19 5.60 -23.69
C GLN A 10 -11.32 5.38 -22.18
N ASP A 11 -10.21 5.09 -21.52
CA ASP A 11 -10.15 4.76 -20.10
C ASP A 11 -9.40 5.87 -19.33
N PRO A 12 -10.10 6.64 -18.48
CA PRO A 12 -9.50 7.71 -17.68
C PRO A 12 -8.37 7.23 -16.76
N ASP A 13 -8.45 6.02 -16.22
CA ASP A 13 -7.38 5.48 -15.38
C ASP A 13 -6.13 5.21 -16.22
N ILE A 14 -6.29 4.65 -17.41
CA ILE A 14 -5.16 4.36 -18.32
C ILE A 14 -4.53 5.67 -18.78
N LYS A 15 -5.36 6.66 -19.11
CA LYS A 15 -4.90 8.00 -19.44
C LYS A 15 -4.08 8.60 -18.30
N CYS A 16 -4.64 8.60 -17.09
CA CYS A 16 -3.98 9.05 -15.87
C CYS A 16 -2.62 8.36 -15.66
N LEU A 17 -2.58 7.04 -15.78
CA LEU A 17 -1.35 6.28 -15.59
C LEU A 17 -0.27 6.71 -16.61
N VAL A 18 -0.62 6.82 -17.88
CA VAL A 18 0.33 7.20 -18.95
C VAL A 18 0.74 8.67 -18.85
N ASP A 19 -0.16 9.57 -18.46
CA ASP A 19 0.15 11.00 -18.31
C ASP A 19 1.00 11.29 -17.07
N SER A 20 0.97 10.41 -16.07
CA SER A 20 1.66 10.59 -14.79
C SER A 20 2.85 9.65 -14.55
N ARG A 21 3.18 8.77 -15.50
CA ARG A 21 4.31 7.83 -15.41
C ARG A 21 5.06 7.72 -16.73
N GLU A 22 6.37 7.52 -16.63
CA GLU A 22 7.17 7.05 -17.76
C GLU A 22 7.28 5.52 -17.71
N LEU A 23 6.75 4.84 -18.73
CA LEU A 23 6.78 3.38 -18.84
C LEU A 23 7.74 2.95 -19.95
N TYR A 24 8.77 2.20 -19.59
CA TYR A 24 9.78 1.71 -20.52
C TYR A 24 9.61 0.21 -20.76
N PHE A 25 9.75 -0.21 -22.02
CA PHE A 25 9.60 -1.60 -22.43
C PHE A 25 10.83 -2.03 -23.22
N ILE A 26 11.51 -3.09 -22.78
CA ILE A 26 12.58 -3.77 -23.52
C ILE A 26 12.00 -5.11 -23.98
N PRO A 27 11.49 -5.23 -25.22
CA PRO A 27 10.74 -6.42 -25.63
C PRO A 27 11.59 -7.69 -25.66
N VAL A 28 12.88 -7.56 -26.03
CA VAL A 28 13.81 -8.68 -26.14
C VAL A 28 15.19 -8.21 -25.69
N VAL A 29 15.66 -8.72 -24.54
CA VAL A 29 17.01 -8.45 -24.02
C VAL A 29 18.07 -9.30 -24.75
N ASN A 30 17.71 -10.51 -25.18
CA ASN A 30 18.60 -11.46 -25.88
C ASN A 30 18.15 -11.66 -27.35
N PRO A 31 18.35 -10.66 -28.24
CA PRO A 31 17.90 -10.75 -29.62
C PRO A 31 18.63 -11.87 -30.39
N ASP A 32 19.92 -12.10 -30.11
CA ASP A 32 20.74 -13.11 -30.78
C ASP A 32 20.24 -14.52 -30.46
N GLY A 33 20.03 -14.84 -29.18
CA GLY A 33 19.48 -16.13 -28.76
C GLY A 33 18.04 -16.35 -29.25
N TYR A 34 17.23 -15.29 -29.30
CA TYR A 34 15.88 -15.34 -29.87
C TYR A 34 15.91 -15.71 -31.36
N PHE A 35 16.72 -14.99 -32.15
CA PHE A 35 16.87 -15.24 -33.57
C PHE A 35 17.48 -16.62 -33.86
N TYR A 36 18.43 -17.06 -33.04
CA TYR A 36 19.03 -18.40 -33.16
C TYR A 36 17.99 -19.51 -33.05
N ASN A 37 17.06 -19.43 -32.09
CA ASN A 37 15.96 -20.40 -31.97
C ASN A 37 15.08 -20.43 -33.23
N GLN A 38 14.78 -19.27 -33.82
CA GLN A 38 14.01 -19.19 -35.07
C GLN A 38 14.78 -19.81 -36.25
N LEU A 39 16.09 -19.62 -36.29
CA LEU A 39 16.94 -20.12 -37.37
C LEU A 39 17.09 -21.65 -37.30
N VAL A 40 17.39 -22.19 -36.12
CA VAL A 40 17.70 -23.62 -35.95
C VAL A 40 16.46 -24.49 -35.85
N VAL A 41 15.33 -23.94 -35.41
CA VAL A 41 14.05 -24.65 -35.32
C VAL A 41 12.91 -23.78 -35.86
N PRO A 42 12.81 -23.60 -37.20
CA PRO A 42 11.83 -22.69 -37.82
C PRO A 42 10.37 -23.09 -37.58
N GLY A 43 10.11 -24.35 -37.22
CA GLY A 43 8.78 -24.84 -36.82
C GLY A 43 8.42 -24.59 -35.35
N GLY A 44 9.31 -23.96 -34.57
CA GLY A 44 9.19 -23.79 -33.12
C GLY A 44 9.75 -24.99 -32.33
N GLY A 45 10.05 -24.76 -31.05
CA GLY A 45 10.61 -25.79 -30.16
C GLY A 45 12.10 -25.63 -29.79
N GLY A 46 12.74 -24.54 -30.22
CA GLY A 46 14.14 -24.24 -29.86
C GLY A 46 14.36 -24.05 -28.36
N LEU A 47 15.33 -24.75 -27.77
CA LEU A 47 15.59 -24.68 -26.32
C LEU A 47 16.84 -23.85 -25.99
N TRP A 48 17.30 -23.01 -26.93
CA TRP A 48 18.46 -22.16 -26.69
C TRP A 48 18.10 -21.04 -25.71
N ARG A 49 18.86 -20.95 -24.61
CA ARG A 49 18.63 -20.01 -23.50
C ARG A 49 19.63 -18.85 -23.47
N LEU A 50 20.89 -19.15 -23.78
CA LEU A 50 22.02 -18.24 -23.59
C LEU A 50 22.05 -17.15 -24.67
N ASN A 51 22.92 -16.16 -24.54
CA ASN A 51 23.30 -15.35 -25.71
C ASN A 51 24.20 -16.16 -26.68
N LEU A 52 24.75 -15.52 -27.72
CA LEU A 52 25.64 -16.18 -28.69
C LEU A 52 27.13 -15.81 -28.52
N ARG A 53 27.56 -15.43 -27.32
CA ARG A 53 28.96 -15.11 -27.03
C ARG A 53 29.89 -16.28 -27.38
N ASN A 54 30.92 -16.05 -28.18
CA ASN A 54 32.01 -17.03 -28.35
C ASN A 54 32.97 -16.92 -27.16
N ASN A 55 33.09 -18.00 -26.37
CA ASN A 55 33.92 -18.03 -25.15
C ASN A 55 35.39 -18.38 -25.41
N ALA A 56 35.81 -18.47 -26.68
CA ALA A 56 37.18 -18.79 -27.15
C ALA A 56 37.70 -20.21 -26.80
N ASP A 57 36.98 -20.98 -26.00
CA ASP A 57 37.24 -22.39 -25.70
C ASP A 57 36.39 -23.37 -26.53
N GLY A 58 35.64 -22.83 -27.49
CA GLY A 58 34.72 -23.56 -28.35
C GLY A 58 33.29 -23.68 -27.80
N SER A 59 33.05 -23.29 -26.54
CA SER A 59 31.69 -23.14 -26.03
C SER A 59 31.07 -21.80 -26.48
N VAL A 60 29.74 -21.77 -26.50
CA VAL A 60 28.96 -20.60 -26.91
C VAL A 60 27.94 -20.26 -25.85
N GLY A 61 27.86 -18.97 -25.54
CA GLY A 61 26.80 -18.36 -24.76
C GLY A 61 27.14 -18.17 -23.29
N VAL A 62 26.47 -17.17 -22.72
CA VAL A 62 26.42 -16.82 -21.30
C VAL A 62 24.96 -16.70 -20.89
N ASP A 63 24.61 -17.13 -19.66
CA ASP A 63 23.28 -16.91 -19.10
C ASP A 63 23.19 -15.47 -18.63
N LEU A 64 22.47 -14.63 -19.39
CA LEU A 64 22.32 -13.21 -19.08
C LEU A 64 21.73 -12.98 -17.69
N ASN A 65 20.86 -13.86 -17.19
CA ASN A 65 20.29 -13.74 -15.83
C ASN A 65 21.17 -14.38 -14.74
N ARG A 66 22.45 -14.61 -15.03
CA ARG A 66 23.54 -14.89 -14.08
C ARG A 66 24.71 -13.90 -14.20
N ASN A 67 24.59 -12.92 -15.10
CA ASN A 67 25.67 -12.01 -15.47
C ASN A 67 25.55 -10.61 -14.85
N TYR A 68 24.62 -10.37 -13.92
CA TYR A 68 24.50 -9.08 -13.22
C TYR A 68 25.43 -9.02 -12.00
N GLY A 69 25.84 -7.81 -11.61
CA GLY A 69 26.96 -7.59 -10.67
C GLY A 69 26.70 -7.80 -9.19
N TYR A 70 25.45 -7.84 -8.73
CA TYR A 70 25.15 -7.98 -7.31
C TYR A 70 25.24 -9.45 -6.89
N TYR A 71 26.20 -9.76 -6.02
CA TYR A 71 26.58 -11.13 -5.64
C TYR A 71 26.82 -12.04 -6.85
N TRP A 72 27.44 -11.50 -7.90
CA TRP A 72 27.86 -12.29 -9.06
C TRP A 72 28.86 -13.36 -8.66
N GLY A 73 28.62 -14.62 -9.05
CA GLY A 73 29.53 -15.72 -8.74
C GLY A 73 29.81 -15.90 -7.25
N TYR A 74 28.83 -15.54 -6.39
CA TYR A 74 28.93 -15.64 -4.93
C TYR A 74 29.43 -17.01 -4.46
N ASP A 75 28.92 -18.05 -5.09
CA ASP A 75 29.35 -19.44 -4.96
C ASP A 75 29.04 -20.20 -6.28
N GLU A 76 29.35 -21.49 -6.30
CA GLU A 76 28.98 -22.41 -7.40
C GLU A 76 27.54 -22.95 -7.28
N ASN A 77 26.69 -22.33 -6.45
CA ASN A 77 25.31 -22.70 -6.25
C ASN A 77 24.36 -21.63 -6.80
N GLY A 78 23.76 -21.91 -7.95
CA GLY A 78 22.82 -21.02 -8.61
C GLY A 78 23.38 -20.39 -9.89
N SER A 79 24.68 -20.44 -10.13
CA SER A 79 25.31 -20.22 -11.44
C SER A 79 26.59 -21.05 -11.55
N SER A 80 27.14 -21.19 -12.75
CA SER A 80 28.37 -21.96 -13.00
C SER A 80 29.52 -21.08 -13.51
N SER A 81 30.75 -21.35 -13.06
CA SER A 81 31.98 -20.79 -13.65
C SER A 81 32.45 -21.51 -14.91
N VAL A 82 31.82 -22.63 -15.28
CA VAL A 82 32.27 -23.49 -16.38
C VAL A 82 31.60 -23.05 -17.69
N PRO A 83 32.37 -22.59 -18.70
CA PRO A 83 31.81 -22.29 -20.02
C PRO A 83 31.09 -23.49 -20.63
N GLY A 84 29.99 -23.22 -21.34
CA GLY A 84 29.11 -24.25 -21.90
C GLY A 84 28.04 -24.79 -20.93
N ALA A 85 28.09 -24.45 -19.64
CA ALA A 85 26.98 -24.72 -18.73
C ALA A 85 25.76 -23.84 -19.06
N GLN A 86 24.54 -24.38 -18.87
CA GLN A 86 23.28 -23.64 -19.10
C GLN A 86 23.08 -22.46 -18.14
N THR A 87 23.87 -22.39 -17.07
CA THR A 87 23.88 -21.31 -16.09
C THR A 87 25.26 -20.65 -16.01
N TYR A 88 26.06 -20.74 -17.08
CA TYR A 88 27.38 -20.11 -17.14
C TYR A 88 27.26 -18.60 -16.93
N ARG A 89 27.93 -18.07 -15.91
CA ARG A 89 27.78 -16.69 -15.43
C ARG A 89 28.56 -15.64 -16.23
N GLY A 90 29.38 -16.07 -17.19
CA GLY A 90 30.32 -15.21 -17.91
C GLY A 90 31.69 -15.11 -17.23
N SER A 91 32.58 -14.32 -17.83
CA SER A 91 33.96 -14.14 -17.34
C SER A 91 34.09 -13.08 -16.23
N ALA A 92 33.11 -12.18 -16.16
CA ALA A 92 33.01 -11.10 -15.19
C ALA A 92 31.52 -10.68 -15.08
N PRO A 93 31.11 -9.97 -14.00
CA PRO A 93 29.81 -9.33 -14.00
C PRO A 93 29.72 -8.32 -15.15
N PHE A 94 28.58 -8.29 -15.83
CA PHE A 94 28.32 -7.46 -17.01
C PHE A 94 29.33 -7.67 -18.15
N SER A 95 29.85 -8.89 -18.30
CA SER A 95 30.72 -9.22 -19.43
C SER A 95 29.99 -9.22 -20.78
N GLU A 96 28.66 -9.32 -20.76
CA GLU A 96 27.84 -9.39 -21.96
C GLU A 96 27.30 -8.01 -22.36
N PRO A 97 27.35 -7.66 -23.66
CA PRO A 97 26.87 -6.35 -24.12
C PRO A 97 25.37 -6.14 -23.83
N GLU A 98 24.57 -7.20 -23.79
CA GLU A 98 23.15 -7.13 -23.48
C GLU A 98 22.89 -6.72 -22.03
N THR A 99 23.61 -7.29 -21.06
CA THR A 99 23.47 -6.93 -19.65
C THR A 99 24.13 -5.60 -19.34
N GLU A 100 25.21 -5.25 -20.03
CA GLU A 100 25.81 -3.91 -19.98
C GLU A 100 24.83 -2.83 -20.46
N ALA A 101 24.11 -3.06 -21.57
CA ALA A 101 23.11 -2.12 -22.05
C ALA A 101 21.99 -1.89 -21.03
N VAL A 102 21.49 -2.96 -20.37
CA VAL A 102 20.48 -2.84 -19.31
C VAL A 102 21.04 -2.09 -18.09
N LYS A 103 22.28 -2.38 -17.69
CA LYS A 103 22.99 -1.69 -16.60
C LYS A 103 23.06 -0.19 -16.86
N ASP A 104 23.56 0.19 -18.04
CA ASP A 104 23.77 1.58 -18.41
C ASP A 104 22.44 2.33 -18.51
N PHE A 105 21.41 1.67 -19.05
CA PHE A 105 20.06 2.23 -19.10
C PHE A 105 19.49 2.47 -17.69
N CYS A 106 19.59 1.49 -16.78
CA CYS A 106 19.14 1.68 -15.40
C CYS A 106 19.95 2.73 -14.62
N ASN A 107 21.21 2.96 -14.97
CA ASN A 107 22.02 4.01 -14.36
C ASN A 107 21.70 5.42 -14.90
N GLN A 108 21.16 5.52 -16.12
CA GLN A 108 20.80 6.79 -16.76
C GLN A 108 19.38 7.26 -16.45
N HIS A 109 18.57 6.41 -15.82
CA HIS A 109 17.15 6.65 -15.57
C HIS A 109 16.80 6.42 -14.09
N HIS A 110 15.78 7.13 -13.60
CA HIS A 110 15.29 6.98 -12.23
C HIS A 110 14.08 6.03 -12.19
N PHE A 111 14.35 4.73 -12.17
CA PHE A 111 13.31 3.72 -12.03
C PHE A 111 12.89 3.52 -10.57
N ILE A 112 11.57 3.42 -10.34
CA ILE A 112 11.01 3.07 -9.03
C ILE A 112 10.86 1.55 -8.90
N SER A 113 10.39 0.90 -9.95
CA SER A 113 10.19 -0.55 -9.99
C SER A 113 10.34 -1.14 -11.40
N ALA A 114 10.50 -2.46 -11.48
CA ALA A 114 10.70 -3.17 -12.74
C ALA A 114 10.07 -4.58 -12.73
N LEU A 115 9.70 -5.06 -13.92
CA LEU A 115 9.32 -6.44 -14.17
C LEU A 115 10.26 -7.06 -15.22
N SER A 116 10.91 -8.17 -14.87
CA SER A 116 11.77 -8.96 -15.76
C SER A 116 11.07 -10.27 -16.08
N TYR A 117 10.39 -10.36 -17.22
CA TYR A 117 9.53 -11.50 -17.60
C TYR A 117 10.33 -12.72 -18.04
N HIS A 118 9.95 -13.90 -17.52
CA HIS A 118 10.45 -15.22 -17.87
C HIS A 118 9.27 -16.20 -18.05
N SER A 119 9.57 -17.43 -18.44
CA SER A 119 8.67 -18.57 -18.34
C SER A 119 9.50 -19.80 -17.94
N TYR A 120 8.95 -20.77 -17.22
CA TYR A 120 7.55 -20.98 -16.83
C TYR A 120 7.40 -21.22 -15.32
N GLY A 121 6.17 -21.20 -14.81
CA GLY A 121 5.89 -21.69 -13.45
C GLY A 121 4.70 -21.08 -12.72
N ASN A 122 4.07 -20.05 -13.28
CA ASN A 122 3.12 -19.18 -12.57
C ASN A 122 3.69 -18.70 -11.23
N LEU A 123 4.91 -18.17 -11.27
CA LEU A 123 5.60 -17.62 -10.11
C LEU A 123 5.78 -16.11 -10.26
N LEU A 124 5.87 -15.41 -9.13
CA LEU A 124 6.32 -14.03 -9.08
C LEU A 124 7.52 -13.94 -8.13
N LEU A 125 8.72 -13.96 -8.71
CA LEU A 125 9.97 -14.00 -7.96
C LEU A 125 10.40 -12.59 -7.58
N TYR A 126 10.93 -12.39 -6.38
CA TYR A 126 11.54 -11.13 -5.95
C TYR A 126 12.84 -11.37 -5.18
N PRO A 127 13.67 -10.36 -4.91
CA PRO A 127 14.95 -10.54 -4.22
C PRO A 127 14.84 -11.10 -2.79
N PHE A 128 15.85 -11.80 -2.27
CA PHE A 128 17.09 -12.19 -2.95
C PHE A 128 17.04 -13.64 -3.43
N GLY A 129 17.78 -13.93 -4.50
CA GLY A 129 18.00 -15.29 -4.98
C GLY A 129 19.34 -15.91 -4.58
N TYR A 130 20.37 -15.09 -4.34
CA TYR A 130 21.75 -15.60 -4.15
C TYR A 130 21.93 -16.37 -2.84
N ASP A 131 21.07 -16.13 -1.84
CA ASP A 131 21.08 -16.84 -0.56
C ASP A 131 19.64 -17.06 -0.05
N THR A 132 19.50 -17.77 1.07
CA THR A 132 18.23 -17.97 1.79
C THR A 132 17.86 -16.81 2.70
N LEU A 133 18.57 -15.69 2.59
CA LEU A 133 18.29 -14.48 3.35
C LEU A 133 17.13 -13.72 2.71
N PHE A 134 16.23 -13.22 3.54
CA PHE A 134 15.23 -12.26 3.12
C PHE A 134 15.88 -10.89 2.92
N CYS A 135 15.42 -10.13 1.92
CA CYS A 135 15.85 -8.76 1.75
C CYS A 135 15.27 -7.86 2.86
N GLU A 136 15.86 -6.68 3.05
CA GLU A 136 15.42 -5.73 4.07
C GLU A 136 13.93 -5.36 3.93
N ASP A 137 13.46 -5.23 2.69
CA ASP A 137 12.08 -4.88 2.35
C ASP A 137 11.17 -6.12 2.12
N ASP A 138 11.51 -7.31 2.64
CA ASP A 138 10.76 -8.55 2.38
C ASP A 138 9.27 -8.46 2.77
N SER A 139 8.93 -7.79 3.88
CA SER A 139 7.53 -7.58 4.28
C SER A 139 6.77 -6.76 3.22
N LEU A 140 7.40 -5.71 2.69
CA LEU A 140 6.83 -4.91 1.60
C LEU A 140 6.70 -5.73 0.32
N PHE A 141 7.72 -6.50 -0.05
CA PHE A 141 7.65 -7.38 -1.21
C PHE A 141 6.51 -8.39 -1.08
N ARG A 142 6.27 -8.97 0.09
CA ARG A 142 5.12 -9.88 0.31
C ARG A 142 3.79 -9.17 0.13
N GLU A 143 3.62 -8.00 0.72
CA GLU A 143 2.37 -7.22 0.62
C GLU A 143 2.09 -6.82 -0.83
N LEU A 144 3.07 -6.22 -1.51
CA LEU A 144 2.93 -5.83 -2.91
C LEU A 144 2.76 -7.04 -3.83
N SER A 145 3.46 -8.15 -3.56
CA SER A 145 3.29 -9.36 -4.35
C SER A 145 1.89 -9.95 -4.21
N ASN A 146 1.31 -9.96 -3.00
CA ASN A 146 -0.08 -10.41 -2.81
C ASN A 146 -1.05 -9.58 -3.65
N LEU A 147 -0.85 -8.25 -3.71
CA LEU A 147 -1.64 -7.37 -4.56
C LEU A 147 -1.39 -7.67 -6.06
N LEU A 148 -0.14 -7.84 -6.48
CA LEU A 148 0.23 -8.15 -7.86
C LEU A 148 -0.36 -9.47 -8.36
N THR A 149 -0.46 -10.47 -7.49
CA THR A 149 -0.90 -11.82 -7.84
C THR A 149 -2.36 -12.08 -7.52
N GLU A 150 -3.13 -11.11 -7.03
CA GLU A 150 -4.53 -11.33 -6.62
C GLU A 150 -5.40 -11.89 -7.76
N ALA A 151 -5.23 -11.40 -8.99
CA ALA A 151 -6.07 -11.85 -10.11
C ALA A 151 -5.62 -13.18 -10.73
N ASN A 152 -4.33 -13.53 -10.64
CA ASN A 152 -3.78 -14.69 -11.34
C ASN A 152 -3.26 -15.80 -10.44
N GLN A 153 -3.24 -15.57 -9.13
CA GLN A 153 -2.86 -16.53 -8.09
C GLN A 153 -1.45 -17.10 -8.28
N TYR A 154 -0.54 -16.32 -8.89
CA TYR A 154 0.86 -16.72 -8.99
C TYR A 154 1.47 -16.84 -7.60
N ARG A 155 2.28 -17.89 -7.38
CA ARG A 155 2.99 -18.04 -6.11
C ARG A 155 4.15 -17.05 -6.07
N ALA A 156 4.14 -16.14 -5.10
CA ALA A 156 5.19 -15.15 -4.93
C ALA A 156 6.20 -15.52 -3.83
N GLY A 157 7.46 -15.13 -4.01
CA GLY A 157 8.52 -15.40 -3.03
C GLY A 157 9.93 -15.23 -3.59
N PRO A 158 10.96 -15.21 -2.73
CA PRO A 158 12.33 -15.26 -3.19
C PRO A 158 12.61 -16.60 -3.87
N PRO A 159 13.38 -16.64 -4.98
CA PRO A 159 13.58 -17.86 -5.74
C PRO A 159 14.29 -18.93 -4.90
N SER A 160 15.16 -18.55 -3.96
CA SER A 160 15.79 -19.49 -3.03
C SER A 160 14.79 -20.26 -2.13
N ALA A 161 13.59 -19.72 -1.91
CA ALA A 161 12.55 -20.35 -1.10
C ALA A 161 11.48 -21.10 -1.92
N ILE A 162 11.19 -20.64 -3.15
CA ILE A 162 10.06 -21.17 -3.93
C ILE A 162 10.43 -21.78 -5.29
N LEU A 163 11.70 -21.66 -5.69
CA LEU A 163 12.22 -22.16 -6.96
C LEU A 163 13.58 -22.85 -6.77
N TYR A 164 14.68 -22.11 -6.85
CA TYR A 164 16.05 -22.53 -6.55
C TYR A 164 16.95 -21.30 -6.33
N ARG A 165 18.13 -21.49 -5.73
CA ARG A 165 19.12 -20.42 -5.55
C ARG A 165 19.65 -19.93 -6.90
N THR A 166 19.87 -18.62 -7.03
CA THR A 166 20.41 -17.97 -8.22
C THR A 166 21.35 -16.85 -7.82
N ASN A 167 22.52 -16.72 -8.42
CA ASN A 167 23.40 -15.59 -8.17
C ASN A 167 23.72 -14.82 -9.47
N GLY A 168 23.96 -13.51 -9.34
CA GLY A 168 24.09 -12.60 -10.50
C GLY A 168 22.81 -12.39 -11.31
N SER A 169 21.64 -12.41 -10.67
CA SER A 169 20.35 -12.19 -11.34
C SER A 169 20.00 -10.70 -11.50
N SER A 170 19.15 -10.39 -12.48
CA SER A 170 18.66 -9.02 -12.72
C SER A 170 17.91 -8.46 -11.51
N ASN A 171 16.99 -9.24 -10.90
CA ASN A 171 16.22 -8.80 -9.73
C ASN A 171 17.13 -8.42 -8.55
N ASP A 172 18.10 -9.28 -8.23
CA ASP A 172 19.01 -9.05 -7.11
C ASP A 172 19.83 -7.78 -7.32
N TRP A 173 20.28 -7.51 -8.55
CA TRP A 173 21.02 -6.29 -8.87
C TRP A 173 20.15 -5.03 -8.93
N LEU A 174 18.95 -5.11 -9.49
CA LEU A 174 18.02 -3.99 -9.57
C LEU A 174 17.67 -3.45 -8.17
N TYR A 175 17.46 -4.35 -7.21
CA TYR A 175 17.17 -4.00 -5.83
C TYR A 175 18.42 -3.73 -4.98
N GLY A 176 19.41 -4.62 -5.03
CA GLY A 176 20.52 -4.66 -4.07
C GLY A 176 21.66 -3.70 -4.37
N ASP A 177 21.95 -3.41 -5.64
CA ASP A 177 23.03 -2.49 -6.01
C ASP A 177 22.51 -1.06 -6.11
N THR A 178 22.95 -0.21 -5.19
CA THR A 178 22.58 1.22 -5.13
C THR A 178 23.78 2.15 -5.31
N SER A 179 24.91 1.63 -5.79
CA SER A 179 26.15 2.39 -5.93
C SER A 179 26.07 3.51 -6.96
N LEU A 180 25.35 3.27 -8.06
CA LEU A 180 25.22 4.19 -9.19
C LEU A 180 23.76 4.57 -9.53
N LYS A 181 22.79 3.89 -8.91
CA LYS A 181 21.35 4.08 -9.15
C LYS A 181 20.57 4.00 -7.86
N SER A 182 19.34 4.50 -7.86
CA SER A 182 18.41 4.28 -6.76
C SER A 182 18.00 2.80 -6.68
N LYS A 183 17.54 2.37 -5.50
CA LYS A 183 16.92 1.06 -5.30
C LYS A 183 15.71 0.92 -6.23
N ILE A 184 15.67 -0.17 -7.00
CA ILE A 184 14.54 -0.51 -7.89
C ILE A 184 13.83 -1.73 -7.33
N TYR A 185 12.56 -1.60 -6.98
CA TYR A 185 11.75 -2.75 -6.54
C TYR A 185 11.43 -3.64 -7.76
N SER A 186 12.02 -4.83 -7.81
CA SER A 186 11.98 -5.68 -9.01
C SER A 186 11.31 -7.02 -8.75
N TRP A 187 10.53 -7.48 -9.74
CA TRP A 187 9.98 -8.83 -9.76
C TRP A 187 10.24 -9.54 -11.09
N SER A 188 10.29 -10.87 -11.06
CA SER A 188 10.29 -11.72 -12.24
C SER A 188 9.06 -12.62 -12.28
N PRO A 189 8.06 -12.28 -13.11
CA PRO A 189 7.00 -13.21 -13.46
C PRO A 189 7.56 -14.39 -14.27
N GLU A 190 7.25 -15.62 -13.84
CA GLU A 190 7.48 -16.86 -14.57
C GLU A 190 6.16 -17.32 -15.19
N VAL A 191 5.88 -16.93 -16.43
CA VAL A 191 4.55 -17.06 -17.04
C VAL A 191 4.28 -18.47 -17.56
N GLY A 192 3.10 -18.99 -17.27
CA GLY A 192 2.57 -20.23 -17.85
C GLY A 192 2.69 -21.43 -16.91
N ALA A 193 1.58 -22.17 -16.76
CA ALA A 193 1.50 -23.36 -15.89
C ALA A 193 2.02 -24.64 -16.56
N GLU A 194 2.06 -24.68 -17.90
CA GLU A 194 2.18 -25.90 -18.71
C GLU A 194 3.57 -26.57 -18.67
N ARG A 195 4.47 -26.13 -17.79
CA ARG A 195 5.84 -26.63 -17.66
C ARG A 195 6.59 -26.77 -19.00
N THR A 196 6.38 -25.79 -19.88
CA THR A 196 6.97 -25.76 -21.22
C THR A 196 7.42 -24.34 -21.58
N PHE A 197 8.50 -24.24 -22.34
CA PHE A 197 8.95 -22.99 -22.97
C PHE A 197 8.27 -22.75 -24.33
N TRP A 198 7.49 -23.72 -24.80
CA TRP A 198 6.80 -23.71 -26.10
C TRP A 198 5.32 -24.01 -25.93
N PRO A 199 4.56 -23.13 -25.26
CA PRO A 199 3.11 -23.28 -25.21
C PRO A 199 2.53 -23.13 -26.63
N ALA A 200 1.33 -23.67 -26.84
CA ALA A 200 0.62 -23.47 -28.11
C ALA A 200 0.44 -21.96 -28.38
N ALA A 201 0.54 -21.53 -29.64
CA ALA A 201 0.38 -20.11 -30.00
C ALA A 201 -0.97 -19.53 -29.52
N ALA A 202 -2.02 -20.36 -29.45
CA ALA A 202 -3.32 -19.99 -28.90
C ALA A 202 -3.28 -19.58 -27.41
N ALA A 203 -2.24 -19.97 -26.65
CA ALA A 203 -2.07 -19.59 -25.25
C ALA A 203 -1.41 -18.22 -25.06
N ILE A 204 -0.88 -17.58 -26.11
CA ILE A 204 -0.21 -16.28 -26.02
C ILE A 204 -1.15 -15.22 -25.42
N ILE A 205 -2.30 -14.99 -26.05
CA ILE A 205 -3.26 -13.97 -25.61
C ILE A 205 -3.82 -14.28 -24.21
N PRO A 206 -4.27 -15.51 -23.90
CA PRO A 206 -4.68 -15.86 -22.53
C PRO A 206 -3.60 -15.60 -21.48
N ASN A 207 -2.33 -15.93 -21.74
CA ASN A 207 -1.23 -15.66 -20.80
C ASN A 207 -0.95 -14.16 -20.62
N CYS A 208 -1.05 -13.38 -21.69
CA CYS A 208 -0.95 -11.91 -21.60
C CYS A 208 -2.11 -11.32 -20.79
N ILE A 209 -3.35 -11.78 -21.00
CA ILE A 209 -4.52 -11.32 -20.24
C ILE A 209 -4.37 -11.69 -18.76
N ALA A 210 -3.92 -12.91 -18.45
CA ALA A 210 -3.71 -13.38 -17.08
C ALA A 210 -2.66 -12.55 -16.31
N THR A 211 -1.77 -11.83 -17.00
CA THR A 211 -0.76 -10.98 -16.36
C THR A 211 -1.09 -9.48 -16.48
N LEU A 212 -2.21 -9.12 -17.11
CA LEU A 212 -2.58 -7.72 -17.34
C LEU A 212 -2.82 -6.95 -16.04
N GLU A 213 -3.61 -7.53 -15.12
CA GLU A 213 -3.90 -6.89 -13.82
C GLU A 213 -2.63 -6.73 -12.97
N MET A 214 -1.72 -7.70 -13.03
CA MET A 214 -0.40 -7.60 -12.38
C MET A 214 0.40 -6.41 -12.93
N ASN A 215 0.50 -6.29 -14.26
CA ASN A 215 1.20 -5.17 -14.91
C ASN A 215 0.58 -3.82 -14.57
N TRP A 216 -0.75 -3.78 -14.54
CA TRP A 216 -1.52 -2.60 -14.20
C TRP A 216 -1.26 -2.13 -12.77
N ARG A 217 -1.38 -3.04 -11.79
CA ARG A 217 -1.10 -2.76 -10.38
C ARG A 217 0.34 -2.35 -10.17
N HIS A 218 1.29 -3.04 -10.83
CA HIS A 218 2.70 -2.69 -10.82
C HIS A 218 2.92 -1.22 -11.21
N ALA A 219 2.34 -0.80 -12.33
CA ALA A 219 2.47 0.58 -12.80
C ALA A 219 1.81 1.59 -11.85
N LYS A 220 0.66 1.25 -11.24
CA LYS A 220 -0.03 2.11 -10.26
C LYS A 220 0.82 2.37 -9.01
N PHE A 221 1.27 1.32 -8.31
CA PHE A 221 2.06 1.51 -7.08
C PHE A 221 3.48 2.02 -7.33
N SER A 222 3.96 2.05 -8.58
CA SER A 222 5.22 2.72 -8.91
C SER A 222 5.19 4.22 -8.56
N GLY A 223 4.00 4.83 -8.53
CA GLY A 223 3.82 6.18 -7.99
C GLY A 223 3.21 6.17 -6.59
N SER A 224 2.51 7.24 -6.24
CA SER A 224 1.63 7.27 -5.06
C SER A 224 0.36 6.46 -5.31
N LEU A 225 -0.12 5.75 -4.29
CA LEU A 225 -1.38 5.02 -4.30
C LEU A 225 -2.12 5.36 -3.02
N LEU A 226 -3.14 6.21 -3.13
CA LEU A 226 -3.71 6.92 -2.00
C LEU A 226 -5.04 6.32 -1.55
N GLU A 227 -5.20 6.19 -0.24
CA GLU A 227 -6.46 5.91 0.42
C GLU A 227 -6.75 7.04 1.41
N VAL A 228 -7.99 7.48 1.46
CA VAL A 228 -8.42 8.58 2.32
C VAL A 228 -9.60 8.12 3.17
N GLU A 229 -9.50 8.36 4.46
CA GLU A 229 -10.56 8.15 5.44
C GLU A 229 -10.78 9.46 6.21
N TRP A 230 -12.02 9.81 6.52
CA TRP A 230 -12.31 10.97 7.35
C TRP A 230 -13.59 10.80 8.17
N GLN A 231 -13.64 11.49 9.31
CA GLN A 231 -14.79 11.47 10.20
C GLN A 231 -14.95 12.78 10.96
N LYS A 232 -16.19 13.15 11.29
CA LYS A 232 -16.48 14.28 12.18
C LYS A 232 -16.13 13.90 13.61
N LEU A 233 -15.24 14.66 14.25
CA LEU A 233 -14.89 14.48 15.66
C LEU A 233 -15.87 15.21 16.59
N TYR A 234 -16.03 16.53 16.41
CA TYR A 234 -16.89 17.36 17.25
C TYR A 234 -17.15 18.74 16.63
N GLN A 235 -18.05 19.51 17.26
CA GLN A 235 -18.32 20.92 16.95
C GLN A 235 -17.89 21.78 18.14
N LYS A 236 -17.25 22.93 17.90
CA LYS A 236 -17.00 23.89 18.99
C LYS A 236 -18.31 24.50 19.49
N SER A 237 -18.36 24.78 20.79
CA SER A 237 -19.54 25.30 21.49
C SER A 237 -20.10 26.62 20.94
N LYS A 238 -19.32 27.37 20.14
CA LYS A 238 -19.68 28.70 19.61
C LYS A 238 -20.19 28.74 18.16
N LYS A 239 -20.54 27.60 17.54
CA LYS A 239 -20.94 27.53 16.10
C LYS A 239 -19.95 28.22 15.15
N ASP A 240 -18.65 28.18 15.46
CA ASP A 240 -17.63 28.82 14.62
C ASP A 240 -16.88 27.83 13.75
N SER A 241 -16.92 26.53 14.09
CA SER A 241 -16.16 25.50 13.39
C SER A 241 -16.68 24.08 13.58
N LEU A 242 -16.53 23.29 12.51
CA LEU A 242 -16.59 21.83 12.50
C LEU A 242 -15.17 21.26 12.49
N VAL A 243 -14.97 20.17 13.23
CA VAL A 243 -13.65 19.53 13.36
C VAL A 243 -13.72 18.10 12.84
N PHE A 244 -12.88 17.80 11.85
CA PHE A 244 -12.75 16.49 11.21
C PHE A 244 -11.39 15.87 11.54
N GLU A 245 -11.35 14.55 11.71
CA GLU A 245 -10.12 13.77 11.62
C GLU A 245 -10.01 13.24 10.19
N ILE A 246 -8.86 13.46 9.57
CA ILE A 246 -8.55 12.97 8.22
C ILE A 246 -7.31 12.08 8.34
N ARG A 247 -7.39 10.91 7.74
CA ARG A 247 -6.28 9.98 7.55
C ARG A 247 -6.07 9.81 6.06
N VAL A 248 -4.83 10.01 5.64
CA VAL A 248 -4.37 9.68 4.29
C VAL A 248 -3.31 8.61 4.39
N THR A 249 -3.48 7.51 3.66
CA THR A 249 -2.52 6.42 3.52
C THR A 249 -1.99 6.41 2.10
N ASN A 250 -0.67 6.36 1.94
CA ASN A 250 0.00 6.15 0.66
C ASN A 250 0.64 4.77 0.66
N LEU A 251 0.05 3.84 -0.08
CA LEU A 251 0.54 2.47 -0.32
C LEU A 251 1.53 2.40 -1.50
N GLY A 252 1.78 3.53 -2.17
CA GLY A 252 2.65 3.62 -3.32
C GLY A 252 4.13 3.78 -2.97
N LEU A 253 4.99 3.49 -3.94
CA LEU A 253 6.45 3.57 -3.86
C LEU A 253 7.00 4.98 -4.12
N SER A 254 6.15 5.96 -4.43
CA SER A 254 6.52 7.37 -4.56
C SER A 254 5.71 8.27 -3.62
N SER A 255 6.35 9.34 -3.16
CA SER A 255 5.71 10.41 -2.38
C SER A 255 4.83 11.30 -3.27
N ASP A 256 3.93 12.07 -2.67
CA ASP A 256 3.04 12.98 -3.40
C ASP A 256 2.70 14.25 -2.62
N SER A 257 2.25 15.27 -3.36
CA SER A 257 1.61 16.47 -2.83
C SER A 257 0.12 16.45 -3.14
N LEU A 258 -0.68 16.62 -2.09
CA LEU A 258 -2.14 16.59 -2.13
C LEU A 258 -2.71 17.96 -1.82
N LYS A 259 -3.81 18.29 -2.47
CA LYS A 259 -4.69 19.38 -2.08
C LYS A 259 -6.00 18.78 -1.60
N ILE A 260 -6.33 19.03 -0.34
CA ILE A 260 -7.57 18.58 0.28
C ILE A 260 -8.46 19.81 0.43
N ILE A 261 -9.68 19.74 -0.09
CA ILE A 261 -10.69 20.79 -0.06
C ILE A 261 -11.91 20.22 0.65
N ILE A 262 -12.44 20.95 1.62
CA ILE A 262 -13.69 20.58 2.30
C ILE A 262 -14.67 21.73 2.11
N MET A 263 -15.87 21.40 1.66
CA MET A 263 -16.90 22.35 1.26
C MET A 263 -18.31 21.83 1.53
N SER A 264 -19.30 22.70 1.38
CA SER A 264 -20.72 22.38 1.46
C SER A 264 -21.47 23.34 0.54
N ASP A 265 -22.66 22.96 0.10
CA ASP A 265 -23.58 23.81 -0.65
C ASP A 265 -24.28 24.86 0.23
N GLN A 266 -24.11 24.76 1.55
CA GLN A 266 -24.71 25.67 2.51
C GLN A 266 -23.92 26.98 2.62
N ASP A 267 -24.59 28.12 2.42
CA ASP A 267 -24.01 29.46 2.49
C ASP A 267 -23.34 29.80 3.84
N PHE A 268 -23.72 29.09 4.90
CA PHE A 268 -23.14 29.27 6.24
C PHE A 268 -21.87 28.43 6.48
N VAL A 269 -21.40 27.67 5.48
CA VAL A 269 -20.15 26.90 5.53
C VAL A 269 -19.18 27.51 4.53
N SER A 270 -18.01 27.94 5.00
CA SER A 270 -16.98 28.48 4.09
C SER A 270 -16.04 27.36 3.64
N PRO A 271 -15.86 27.14 2.32
CA PRO A 271 -14.89 26.18 1.82
C PRO A 271 -13.49 26.44 2.39
N SER A 272 -12.76 25.38 2.69
CA SER A 272 -11.39 25.47 3.21
C SER A 272 -10.51 24.43 2.53
N SER A 273 -9.22 24.72 2.41
CA SER A 273 -8.28 23.78 1.80
C SER A 273 -6.95 23.72 2.55
N ILE A 274 -6.26 22.59 2.42
CA ILE A 274 -4.92 22.36 2.94
C ILE A 274 -4.09 21.62 1.89
N ASN A 275 -2.82 22.01 1.77
CA ASN A 275 -1.84 21.26 1.01
C ASN A 275 -1.11 20.31 1.96
N LEU A 276 -1.00 19.03 1.59
CA LEU A 276 -0.36 17.99 2.37
C LEU A 276 0.70 17.29 1.53
N PHE A 277 1.92 17.16 2.06
CA PHE A 277 2.91 16.25 1.50
C PHE A 277 2.79 14.90 2.19
N ILE A 278 2.70 13.80 1.44
CA ILE A 278 2.68 12.44 1.96
C ILE A 278 3.84 11.63 1.38
N ASP A 279 4.59 10.99 2.28
CA ASP A 279 5.73 10.16 1.90
C ASP A 279 5.25 8.84 1.28
N LYS A 280 6.09 8.17 0.48
CA LYS A 280 5.83 6.79 0.04
C LYS A 280 5.62 5.86 1.24
N LEU A 281 4.77 4.84 1.08
CA LEU A 281 4.54 3.79 2.09
C LEU A 281 4.28 4.35 3.50
N SER A 282 3.45 5.39 3.59
CA SER A 282 3.24 6.13 4.83
C SER A 282 1.77 6.39 5.09
N ASN A 283 1.44 6.75 6.32
CA ASN A 283 0.13 7.27 6.68
C ASN A 283 0.30 8.58 7.45
N LYS A 284 -0.61 9.52 7.25
CA LYS A 284 -0.69 10.78 7.98
C LYS A 284 -2.13 10.98 8.47
N SER A 285 -2.27 11.17 9.77
CA SER A 285 -3.54 11.55 10.40
C SER A 285 -3.42 12.98 10.94
N PHE A 286 -4.41 13.82 10.68
CA PHE A 286 -4.44 15.20 11.17
C PHE A 286 -5.87 15.69 11.35
N THR A 287 -6.01 16.78 12.10
CA THR A 287 -7.30 17.43 12.33
C THR A 287 -7.48 18.57 11.34
N PHE A 288 -8.67 18.63 10.71
CA PHE A 288 -9.07 19.72 9.84
C PHE A 288 -10.22 20.51 10.46
N THR A 289 -10.13 21.84 10.42
CA THR A 289 -11.16 22.73 10.96
C THR A 289 -11.85 23.45 9.81
N LEU A 290 -13.15 23.19 9.65
CA LEU A 290 -13.99 23.85 8.65
C LEU A 290 -14.77 25.00 9.32
N PRO A 291 -14.56 26.26 8.91
CA PRO A 291 -15.30 27.40 9.44
C PRO A 291 -16.79 27.32 9.12
N VAL A 292 -17.62 27.61 10.12
CA VAL A 292 -19.07 27.76 9.96
C VAL A 292 -19.54 29.07 10.58
N SER A 293 -20.57 29.67 9.99
CA SER A 293 -21.13 30.95 10.47
C SER A 293 -21.85 30.76 11.80
N SER A 294 -21.83 31.78 12.66
CA SER A 294 -22.65 31.82 13.87
C SER A 294 -24.16 31.75 13.59
N SER A 295 -24.59 32.08 12.37
CA SER A 295 -25.99 31.97 11.92
C SER A 295 -26.43 30.52 11.63
N THR A 296 -25.52 29.55 11.67
CA THR A 296 -25.82 28.16 11.32
C THR A 296 -26.97 27.58 12.18
N PRO A 297 -28.02 26.98 11.61
CA PRO A 297 -29.13 26.40 12.37
C PRO A 297 -28.72 25.22 13.28
N TYR A 298 -29.42 25.04 14.40
CA TYR A 298 -29.36 23.80 15.19
C TYR A 298 -30.42 22.80 14.74
N ASN A 299 -30.20 21.53 15.09
CA ASN A 299 -30.99 20.36 14.70
C ASN A 299 -31.20 20.28 13.19
N PHE A 300 -30.18 20.70 12.45
CA PHE A 300 -30.13 20.70 11.00
C PHE A 300 -28.98 19.80 10.55
N SER A 301 -29.26 18.96 9.56
CA SER A 301 -28.28 18.11 8.89
C SER A 301 -28.03 18.66 7.50
N PHE A 302 -26.78 18.67 7.08
CA PHE A 302 -26.39 19.10 5.76
C PHE A 302 -25.16 18.33 5.29
N PRO A 303 -24.98 18.19 3.97
CA PRO A 303 -23.83 17.51 3.40
C PRO A 303 -22.58 18.38 3.52
N VAL A 304 -21.47 17.73 3.87
CA VAL A 304 -20.12 18.28 3.74
C VAL A 304 -19.34 17.34 2.82
N GLU A 305 -18.80 17.88 1.73
CA GLU A 305 -18.02 17.17 0.73
C GLU A 305 -16.53 17.43 0.96
N MET A 306 -15.72 16.36 0.89
CA MET A 306 -14.27 16.44 0.83
C MET A 306 -13.80 16.01 -0.55
N LEU A 307 -13.03 16.88 -1.19
CA LEU A 307 -12.32 16.61 -2.44
C LEU A 307 -10.83 16.50 -2.15
N VAL A 308 -10.19 15.45 -2.64
CA VAL A 308 -8.73 15.28 -2.59
C VAL A 308 -8.20 15.16 -4.00
N GLU A 309 -7.27 16.05 -4.34
CA GLU A 309 -6.56 16.09 -5.61
C GLU A 309 -5.08 15.80 -5.37
N ALA A 310 -4.48 14.92 -6.16
CA ALA A 310 -3.05 14.62 -6.13
C ALA A 310 -2.37 14.88 -7.47
N SER A 311 -1.03 14.88 -7.49
CA SER A 311 -0.28 15.14 -8.73
C SER A 311 -0.39 14.00 -9.76
N ASN A 312 -0.72 12.79 -9.33
CA ASN A 312 -0.85 11.60 -10.17
C ASN A 312 -2.27 11.43 -10.78
N CYS A 313 -3.03 12.51 -10.95
CA CYS A 313 -4.44 12.52 -11.37
C CYS A 313 -5.40 11.75 -10.45
N PHE A 314 -4.97 11.34 -9.24
CA PHE A 314 -5.89 10.82 -8.23
C PHE A 314 -6.88 11.90 -7.84
N GLN A 315 -8.16 11.54 -7.92
CA GLN A 315 -9.27 12.32 -7.43
C GLN A 315 -10.11 11.44 -6.52
N TYR A 316 -10.41 11.97 -5.34
CA TYR A 316 -11.31 11.34 -4.39
C TYR A 316 -12.36 12.37 -3.97
N SER A 317 -13.61 11.93 -3.93
CA SER A 317 -14.70 12.68 -3.30
C SER A 317 -15.49 11.77 -2.37
N GLU A 318 -15.77 12.27 -1.18
CA GLU A 318 -16.76 11.67 -0.27
C GLU A 318 -17.60 12.77 0.38
N THR A 319 -18.88 12.48 0.60
CA THR A 319 -19.81 13.36 1.30
C THR A 319 -20.20 12.75 2.64
N LEU A 320 -20.06 13.51 3.72
CA LEU A 320 -20.56 13.17 5.05
C LEU A 320 -21.76 14.03 5.40
N GLU A 321 -22.81 13.39 5.91
CA GLU A 321 -23.93 14.09 6.52
C GLU A 321 -23.56 14.59 7.92
N VAL A 322 -23.61 15.90 8.11
CA VAL A 322 -23.23 16.56 9.36
C VAL A 322 -24.46 17.16 10.03
N SER A 323 -24.85 16.58 11.17
CA SER A 323 -25.90 17.15 12.02
C SER A 323 -25.31 18.06 13.09
N LEU A 324 -25.91 19.22 13.30
CA LEU A 324 -25.58 20.12 14.40
C LEU A 324 -26.65 20.07 15.46
N SER A 325 -26.38 19.44 16.60
CA SER A 325 -27.33 19.43 17.72
C SER A 325 -27.29 20.75 18.48
N ALA A 326 -28.44 21.18 19.01
CA ALA A 326 -28.47 22.28 19.97
C ALA A 326 -27.52 21.99 21.14
N PRO A 327 -26.79 23.00 21.68
CA PRO A 327 -26.05 22.82 22.91
C PRO A 327 -27.10 22.48 23.96
N VAL A 328 -26.89 21.40 24.69
CA VAL A 328 -27.71 21.14 25.87
C VAL A 328 -27.50 22.32 26.81
N GLY A 329 -28.51 23.17 26.94
CA GLY A 329 -28.44 24.34 27.82
C GLY A 329 -28.08 23.88 29.22
N ASN A 330 -27.15 24.58 29.87
CA ASN A 330 -26.85 24.34 31.28
C ASN A 330 -28.05 24.62 32.21
N ASP A 331 -29.19 25.09 31.68
CA ASP A 331 -30.28 25.67 32.47
C ASP A 331 -31.57 24.85 32.50
N ASN A 332 -31.57 23.57 32.09
CA ASN A 332 -32.74 22.68 32.26
C ASN A 332 -32.35 21.20 32.39
N ILE A 333 -31.50 20.87 33.35
CA ILE A 333 -31.65 19.58 34.03
C ILE A 333 -32.70 19.84 35.12
N PRO A 334 -33.90 19.24 35.08
CA PRO A 334 -34.89 19.44 36.14
C PRO A 334 -34.24 19.04 37.46
N GLU A 335 -34.04 20.01 38.35
CA GLU A 335 -33.30 19.83 39.60
C GLU A 335 -34.00 18.86 40.58
N ASN A 336 -35.16 18.30 40.22
CA ASN A 336 -35.97 17.42 41.08
C ASN A 336 -36.77 16.32 40.37
N GLU A 337 -36.46 15.92 39.13
CA GLU A 337 -37.04 14.67 38.60
C GLU A 337 -36.20 13.45 38.99
N LYS A 338 -36.62 12.81 40.09
CA LYS A 338 -36.18 11.48 40.49
C LYS A 338 -36.54 10.46 39.39
N PHE A 339 -35.57 10.02 38.60
CA PHE A 339 -35.74 8.79 37.84
C PHE A 339 -35.61 7.59 38.79
N ILE A 340 -36.73 6.90 39.03
CA ILE A 340 -36.77 5.66 39.80
C ILE A 340 -36.34 4.51 38.89
N VAL A 341 -35.24 3.85 39.22
CA VAL A 341 -34.88 2.55 38.64
C VAL A 341 -34.78 1.53 39.77
N LYS A 342 -35.61 0.49 39.70
CA LYS A 342 -35.66 -0.64 40.66
C LYS A 342 -34.86 -1.81 40.10
N GLN A 343 -33.98 -2.38 40.90
CA GLN A 343 -33.51 -3.76 40.70
C GLN A 343 -33.35 -4.49 42.04
N LYS A 344 -34.08 -5.61 42.20
CA LYS A 344 -33.94 -6.63 43.27
C LYS A 344 -33.68 -6.15 44.72
N GLY A 345 -34.30 -5.06 45.16
CA GLY A 345 -34.63 -4.85 46.57
C GLY A 345 -33.50 -4.53 47.56
N LYS A 346 -32.37 -3.93 47.16
CA LYS A 346 -31.39 -3.41 48.13
C LYS A 346 -30.74 -2.09 47.69
N LEU A 347 -30.68 -1.12 48.62
CA LEU A 347 -29.87 0.09 48.54
C LEU A 347 -28.46 -0.18 49.07
N LEU A 348 -27.44 0.44 48.46
CA LEU A 348 -26.09 0.53 49.02
C LEU A 348 -25.62 1.98 48.96
N GLU A 349 -25.24 2.54 50.11
CA GLU A 349 -24.63 3.86 50.27
C GLU A 349 -23.10 3.74 50.25
N LEU A 350 -22.43 4.75 49.68
CA LEU A 350 -20.98 4.91 49.79
C LEU A 350 -20.67 6.38 50.11
N ASP A 351 -20.16 6.58 51.33
CA ASP A 351 -19.68 7.84 51.85
C ASP A 351 -18.21 8.14 51.44
N GLU A 352 -17.90 9.45 51.45
CA GLU A 352 -16.54 10.06 51.51
C GLU A 352 -15.50 9.70 50.41
N LEU A 353 -15.29 10.57 49.41
CA LEU A 353 -14.20 11.58 49.42
C LEU A 353 -14.42 12.68 48.35
N VAL A 354 -14.01 13.91 48.65
CA VAL A 354 -14.26 15.15 47.89
C VAL A 354 -12.94 15.76 47.41
N SER A 355 -12.85 16.12 46.13
CA SER A 355 -12.58 17.51 45.68
C SER A 355 -12.38 17.59 44.16
N ASN A 356 -13.41 18.13 43.50
CA ASN A 356 -13.51 18.65 42.11
C ASN A 356 -14.61 18.03 41.23
N ASN A 357 -15.45 17.13 41.79
CA ASN A 357 -16.83 16.80 41.38
C ASN A 357 -17.22 17.08 39.90
N LEU A 358 -16.49 16.51 38.94
CA LEU A 358 -16.92 16.49 37.55
C LEU A 358 -16.61 15.11 36.96
N VAL A 359 -17.66 14.33 36.71
CA VAL A 359 -17.55 13.05 36.02
C VAL A 359 -18.12 13.22 34.62
N ILE A 360 -17.32 12.87 33.61
CA ILE A 360 -17.69 12.96 32.20
C ILE A 360 -17.65 11.55 31.61
N ILE A 361 -18.76 11.12 31.03
CA ILE A 361 -18.87 9.80 30.37
C ILE A 361 -18.92 10.02 28.87
N TYR A 362 -18.07 9.29 28.15
CA TYR A 362 -17.99 9.29 26.69
C TYR A 362 -18.49 7.96 26.13
N ASN A 363 -19.14 7.96 24.96
CA ASN A 363 -19.49 6.73 24.26
C ASN A 363 -18.27 6.15 23.52
N SER A 364 -18.45 4.99 22.89
CA SER A 364 -17.42 4.31 22.09
C SER A 364 -16.91 5.11 20.89
N PHE A 365 -17.54 6.23 20.56
CA PHE A 365 -17.15 7.16 19.49
C PHE A 365 -16.52 8.45 20.03
N GLY A 366 -16.19 8.51 21.33
CA GLY A 366 -15.56 9.68 21.94
C GLY A 366 -16.49 10.87 22.15
N GLN A 367 -17.80 10.70 21.96
CA GLN A 367 -18.79 11.75 22.17
C GLN A 367 -19.22 11.80 23.62
N ARG A 368 -19.36 13.00 24.17
CA ARG A 368 -19.80 13.22 25.54
C ARG A 368 -21.28 12.84 25.69
N VAL A 369 -21.57 11.88 26.56
CA VAL A 369 -22.93 11.37 26.78
C VAL A 369 -23.53 11.95 28.06
N PHE A 370 -22.74 12.09 29.14
CA PHE A 370 -23.24 12.58 30.44
C PHE A 370 -22.22 13.45 31.19
N MET A 371 -22.74 14.31 32.07
CA MET A 371 -21.97 15.15 32.99
C MET A 371 -22.69 15.20 34.35
N PHE A 372 -21.97 14.92 35.43
CA PHE A 372 -22.51 15.02 36.79
C PHE A 372 -21.61 15.84 37.70
N LYS A 373 -22.23 16.54 38.65
CA LYS A 373 -21.58 17.31 39.71
C LYS A 373 -22.07 16.82 41.07
N GLY A 374 -21.22 16.16 41.84
CA GLY A 374 -21.55 15.63 43.18
C GLY A 374 -21.11 14.18 43.37
N LYS A 375 -21.29 13.65 44.59
CA LYS A 375 -21.11 12.22 44.89
C LYS A 375 -22.37 11.47 44.46
N GLN A 376 -22.25 10.57 43.50
CA GLN A 376 -23.34 9.70 43.06
C GLN A 376 -22.82 8.31 42.69
N THR A 377 -23.59 7.28 43.01
CA THR A 377 -23.35 5.89 42.60
C THR A 377 -23.95 5.68 41.22
N ILE A 378 -23.14 5.26 40.24
CA ILE A 378 -23.56 5.08 38.85
C ILE A 378 -23.67 3.58 38.53
N ASP A 379 -24.88 3.10 38.24
CA ASP A 379 -25.09 1.75 37.72
C ASP A 379 -24.86 1.72 36.21
N CYS A 380 -23.80 1.00 35.79
CA CYS A 380 -23.37 0.94 34.39
C CYS A 380 -23.87 -0.30 33.64
N THR A 381 -24.81 -1.08 34.19
CA THR A 381 -25.27 -2.35 33.60
C THR A 381 -25.94 -2.23 32.22
N TYR A 382 -26.34 -1.02 31.78
CA TYR A 382 -26.91 -0.79 30.45
C TYR A 382 -25.90 -0.37 29.37
N PHE A 383 -24.62 -0.10 29.71
CA PHE A 383 -23.62 0.28 28.72
C PHE A 383 -22.95 -0.97 28.12
N LYS A 384 -23.36 -1.34 26.90
CA LYS A 384 -22.77 -2.48 26.17
C LYS A 384 -21.32 -2.23 25.71
N THR A 385 -20.81 -1.01 25.76
CA THR A 385 -19.43 -0.65 25.37
C THR A 385 -18.79 0.38 26.31
N TRP A 386 -17.46 0.46 26.24
CA TRP A 386 -16.48 1.12 27.12
C TRP A 386 -16.90 2.44 27.79
N CYS A 387 -16.57 2.60 29.08
CA CYS A 387 -16.59 3.87 29.79
C CYS A 387 -15.17 4.23 30.24
N LEU A 388 -14.74 5.47 29.97
CA LEU A 388 -13.47 6.05 30.44
C LEU A 388 -13.77 7.10 31.49
N PHE A 389 -13.11 7.01 32.65
CA PHE A 389 -13.20 7.98 33.74
C PHE A 389 -11.86 8.71 33.88
N TYR A 390 -11.91 10.04 33.90
CA TYR A 390 -10.72 10.88 34.05
C TYR A 390 -10.69 11.52 35.44
N ASN A 391 -9.67 11.22 36.23
CA ASN A 391 -9.26 12.02 37.37
C ASN A 391 -7.74 12.24 37.27
N LYS A 392 -7.26 13.43 37.64
CA LYS A 392 -5.91 14.01 37.43
C LYS A 392 -4.71 13.19 37.95
N SER A 393 -4.86 11.90 38.29
CA SER A 393 -3.75 11.05 38.69
C SER A 393 -3.86 9.56 38.31
N ARG A 394 -4.93 9.03 37.69
CA ARG A 394 -4.99 7.61 37.24
C ARG A 394 -5.92 7.37 36.04
N ILE A 395 -5.54 6.42 35.17
CA ILE A 395 -6.33 5.91 34.03
C ILE A 395 -6.90 4.54 34.41
N TRP A 396 -8.20 4.32 34.22
CA TRP A 396 -8.88 3.04 34.51
C TRP A 396 -9.19 2.29 33.21
N LYS A 397 -8.84 1.00 33.14
CA LYS A 397 -9.04 0.14 31.94
C LYS A 397 -9.81 -1.14 32.31
N ARG A 398 -10.78 -1.53 31.48
CA ARG A 398 -11.62 -2.73 31.67
C ARG A 398 -10.89 -4.01 31.23
N LYS A 399 -10.88 -5.03 32.10
CA LYS A 399 -10.72 -6.45 31.75
C LYS A 399 -11.84 -7.22 32.47
N SER A 400 -12.87 -7.64 31.73
CA SER A 400 -13.98 -8.56 32.08
C SER A 400 -14.54 -8.60 33.54
N GLN A 401 -15.85 -8.28 33.64
CA GLN A 401 -16.88 -8.65 34.64
C GLN A 401 -16.65 -8.67 36.17
N ALA A 402 -15.49 -8.31 36.72
CA ALA A 402 -15.37 -7.97 38.15
C ALA A 402 -14.25 -6.97 38.41
N PHE A 403 -14.44 -6.06 39.39
CA PHE A 403 -13.37 -5.24 39.93
C PHE A 403 -12.60 -6.06 40.96
N VAL A 404 -11.29 -6.22 40.77
CA VAL A 404 -10.36 -6.60 41.85
C VAL A 404 -9.29 -5.52 41.95
N ILE A 405 -9.15 -4.97 43.14
CA ILE A 405 -8.10 -4.02 43.51
C ILE A 405 -6.85 -4.84 43.80
N SER A 406 -5.73 -4.52 43.17
CA SER A 406 -4.40 -4.85 43.70
C SER A 406 -3.56 -3.58 43.75
N GLU A 407 -2.86 -3.41 44.87
CA GLU A 407 -2.09 -2.22 45.25
C GLU A 407 -1.03 -1.77 44.24
#